data_AF-A0A4U9HGR1-F1
#
_entry.id   AF-A0A4U9HGR1-F1
#
_cell.length_a   1.000
_cell.length_b   1.000
_cell.length_c   1.000
_cell.angle_alpha   90.00
_cell.angle_beta   90.00
_cell.angle_gamma   90.00
#
_symmetry.space_group_name_H-M   'P 1'
#
loop_
_entity.id
_entity.type
_entity.pdbx_description
1 polymer ?
#
loop_
_entity_poly.entity_id
_entity_poly.type
_entity_poly.pdbx_seq_one_letter_code
_entity_poly.pdbx_strand_id
1 'polypeptide(L)' 'MKLTPNFYRDRVCLNVLAGSKANASAIYEAAEGHVLVGVLSKNYPDVDSAVADMREYAALIDNALSVGLGAGIRTSRRW' A
#
# COMPACT_ATOMS: atom_id res chain seq x y z
N MET A 1 1.57 13.33 7.90
CA MET A 1 1.41 11.93 7.45
C MET A 1 1.79 11.03 8.61
N LYS A 2 0.93 10.10 9.02
CA LYS A 2 1.28 9.09 10.02
C LYS A 2 2.24 8.07 9.40
N LEU A 3 3.23 7.63 10.16
CA LEU A 3 4.24 6.65 9.73
C LEU A 3 4.09 5.30 10.44
N THR A 4 3.20 5.21 11.41
CA THR A 4 2.89 4.00 12.16
C THR A 4 1.56 3.43 11.68
N PRO A 5 1.46 2.11 11.41
CA PRO A 5 0.19 1.48 11.07
C PRO A 5 -0.86 1.67 12.16
N ASN A 6 -2.13 1.79 11.77
CA ASN A 6 -3.25 1.93 12.68
C ASN A 6 -3.71 0.54 13.16
N PHE A 7 -3.13 0.06 14.25
CA PHE A 7 -3.48 -1.24 14.81
C PHE A 7 -4.81 -1.19 15.55
N TYR A 8 -5.70 -2.13 15.25
CA TYR A 8 -6.90 -2.37 16.04
C TYR A 8 -6.50 -2.81 17.44
N ARG A 9 -6.85 -1.98 18.43
CA ARG A 9 -6.54 -2.17 19.86
C ARG A 9 -5.06 -2.48 20.12
N ASP A 10 -4.17 -1.82 19.37
CA ASP A 10 -2.71 -1.99 19.45
C ASP A 10 -2.22 -3.42 19.18
N ARG A 11 -2.99 -4.22 18.42
CA ARG A 11 -2.70 -5.66 18.24
C ARG A 11 -2.72 -6.13 16.79
N VAL A 12 -3.74 -5.80 16.01
CA VAL A 12 -3.94 -6.39 14.67
C VAL A 12 -4.12 -5.29 13.63
N CYS A 13 -3.43 -5.43 12.49
CA CYS A 13 -3.63 -4.59 11.32
C CYS A 13 -3.63 -5.50 10.10
N LEU A 14 -4.64 -5.39 9.25
CA LEU A 14 -4.74 -6.21 8.04
C LEU A 14 -3.70 -5.74 7.00
N ASN A 15 -3.27 -6.64 6.12
CA ASN A 15 -2.49 -6.28 4.93
C ASN A 15 -3.09 -7.01 3.73
N VAL A 16 -3.68 -6.24 2.81
CA VAL A 16 -4.41 -6.76 1.64
C VAL A 16 -4.09 -5.91 0.42
N LEU A 17 -4.14 -6.50 -0.78
CA LEU A 17 -3.81 -5.81 -2.02
C LEU A 17 -5.01 -5.00 -2.54
N ALA A 18 -4.75 -3.81 -3.10
CA ALA A 18 -5.73 -3.07 -3.88
C ALA A 18 -5.56 -3.32 -5.38
N GLY A 19 -6.68 -3.47 -6.09
CA GLY A 19 -6.71 -3.53 -7.55
C GLY A 19 -6.80 -2.17 -8.24
N SER A 20 -7.19 -1.11 -7.51
CA SER A 20 -7.33 0.27 -8.00
C SER A 20 -7.36 1.27 -6.85
N LYS A 21 -7.24 2.58 -7.15
CA LYS A 21 -7.34 3.66 -6.15
C LYS A 21 -8.71 3.69 -5.46
N ALA A 22 -9.79 3.54 -6.23
CA ALA A 22 -11.14 3.45 -5.66
C ALA A 22 -11.28 2.22 -4.75
N ASN A 23 -10.69 1.08 -5.14
CA ASN A 23 -10.68 -0.10 -4.29
C ASN A 23 -9.83 0.09 -3.03
N ALA A 24 -8.72 0.81 -3.09
CA ALA A 24 -7.91 1.15 -1.91
C ALA A 24 -8.70 1.97 -0.89
N SER A 25 -9.43 3.01 -1.33
CA SER A 25 -10.32 3.78 -0.46
C SER A 25 -11.42 2.91 0.15
N ALA A 26 -12.05 2.04 -0.65
CA ALA A 26 -13.08 1.13 -0.17
C ALA A 26 -12.56 0.11 0.86
N ILE A 27 -11.35 -0.43 0.65
CA ILE A 27 -10.68 -1.32 1.63
C ILE A 27 -10.41 -0.58 2.93
N TYR A 28 -9.88 0.64 2.84
CA TYR A 28 -9.55 1.45 4.00
C TYR A 28 -10.79 1.78 4.84
N GLU A 29 -11.88 2.19 4.18
CA GLU A 29 -13.17 2.44 4.83
C GLU A 29 -13.74 1.16 5.45
N ALA A 30 -13.75 0.04 4.72
CA ALA A 30 -14.30 -1.23 5.20
C ALA A 30 -13.54 -1.80 6.41
N ALA A 31 -12.25 -1.48 6.54
CA ALA A 31 -11.43 -1.90 7.68
C ALA A 31 -11.43 -0.87 8.83
N GLU A 32 -12.25 0.19 8.76
CA GLU A 32 -12.26 1.30 9.72
C GLU A 32 -10.85 1.90 9.92
N GLY A 33 -10.05 1.91 8.85
CA GLY A 33 -8.66 2.37 8.85
C GLY A 33 -7.64 1.41 9.46
N HIS A 34 -8.03 0.20 9.91
CA HIS A 34 -7.13 -0.79 10.52
C HIS A 34 -6.49 -1.75 9.50
N VAL A 35 -5.97 -1.19 8.41
CA VAL A 35 -5.40 -1.93 7.28
C VAL A 35 -4.23 -1.18 6.66
N LEU A 36 -3.24 -1.92 6.17
CA LEU A 36 -2.26 -1.43 5.21
C LEU A 36 -2.64 -1.95 3.83
N VAL A 37 -2.83 -1.04 2.88
CA VAL A 37 -3.22 -1.39 1.52
C VAL A 37 -1.98 -1.61 0.66
N GLY A 38 -1.84 -2.83 0.14
CA GLY A 38 -0.71 -3.25 -0.65
C GLY A 38 -0.77 -2.75 -2.10
N VAL A 39 0.29 -2.08 -2.54
CA VAL A 39 0.53 -1.71 -3.94
C VAL A 39 1.88 -2.29 -4.37
N LEU A 40 1.91 -2.98 -5.51
CA LEU A 40 3.07 -3.76 -5.93
C LEU A 40 3.99 -2.96 -6.85
N SER A 41 5.26 -2.82 -6.46
CA SER A 41 6.30 -2.17 -7.25
C SER A 41 6.48 -2.81 -8.64
N LYS A 42 6.31 -4.13 -8.77
CA LYS A 42 6.38 -4.85 -10.05
C LYS A 42 5.37 -4.38 -11.11
N ASN A 43 4.29 -3.71 -10.70
CA ASN A 43 3.29 -3.20 -11.64
C ASN A 43 3.74 -1.93 -12.37
N TYR A 44 4.91 -1.37 -12.01
CA TYR A 44 5.44 -0.15 -12.59
C TYR A 44 6.76 -0.45 -13.33
N PRO A 45 7.04 0.26 -14.44
CA PRO A 45 8.26 0.06 -15.21
C PRO A 45 9.51 0.69 -14.55
N ASP A 46 9.34 1.70 -13.69
CA ASP A 46 10.42 2.45 -13.07
C ASP A 46 10.02 3.01 -11.68
N VAL A 47 11.00 3.55 -10.97
CA VAL A 47 10.81 4.08 -9.61
C VAL A 47 9.95 5.35 -9.62
N ASP A 48 10.13 6.25 -10.59
CA ASP A 48 9.46 7.54 -10.59
C ASP A 48 7.95 7.40 -10.79
N SER A 49 7.54 6.53 -11.72
CA SER A 49 6.13 6.17 -11.96
C SER A 49 5.51 5.49 -10.75
N ALA A 50 6.24 4.57 -10.08
CA ALA A 50 5.79 3.95 -8.84
C ALA A 50 5.60 4.97 -7.71
N VAL A 51 6.58 5.86 -7.51
CA VAL A 51 6.53 6.88 -6.45
C VAL A 51 5.38 7.86 -6.69
N ALA A 52 5.18 8.31 -7.93
CA ALA A 52 4.08 9.21 -8.27
C ALA A 52 2.72 8.55 -7.95
N ASP A 53 2.49 7.33 -8.43
CA ASP A 53 1.21 6.66 -8.25
C ASP A 53 0.96 6.25 -6.78
N MET A 54 1.97 5.69 -6.12
CA MET A 54 1.87 5.29 -4.70
C MET A 54 1.63 6.47 -3.75
N ARG A 55 2.10 7.68 -4.08
CA ARG A 55 1.77 8.90 -3.32
C ARG A 55 0.30 9.26 -3.42
N GLU A 56 -0.31 9.05 -4.59
CA GLU A 56 -1.75 9.27 -4.76
C GLU A 56 -2.55 8.24 -3.96
N TYR A 57 -2.16 6.96 -3.97
CA TYR A 57 -2.76 5.95 -3.08
C TYR A 57 -2.65 6.36 -1.62
N ALA A 58 -1.44 6.72 -1.17
CA ALA A 58 -1.19 7.14 0.22
C ALA A 58 -2.06 8.34 0.64
N ALA A 59 -2.26 9.33 -0.24
CA ALA A 59 -3.10 10.48 0.06
C ALA A 59 -4.58 10.10 0.28
N LEU A 60 -5.08 9.06 -0.39
CA LEU A 60 -6.46 8.60 -0.28
C LEU A 60 -6.76 7.77 0.97
N ILE A 61 -5.73 7.23 1.65
CA ILE A 61 -5.87 6.26 2.76
C ILE A 61 -5.06 6.67 4.00
N ASP A 62 -4.86 7.97 4.23
CA ASP A 62 -4.07 8.52 5.36
C ASP A 62 -2.68 7.87 5.53
N ASN A 63 -2.00 7.65 4.39
CA ASN A 63 -0.68 7.02 4.30
C ASN A 63 -0.63 5.55 4.78
N ALA A 64 -1.76 4.87 4.88
CA ALA A 64 -1.85 3.45 5.20
C ALA A 64 -1.46 2.54 4.02
N LEU A 65 -0.31 2.80 3.42
CA LEU A 65 0.23 2.12 2.24
C LEU A 65 1.23 1.02 2.65
N SER A 66 1.18 -0.13 1.99
CA SER A 66 2.18 -1.19 2.05
C SER A 66 2.86 -1.35 0.68
N VAL A 67 4.13 -0.93 0.57
CA VAL A 67 4.91 -1.10 -0.67
C VAL A 67 5.31 -2.57 -0.81
N GLY A 68 4.75 -3.24 -1.81
CA GLY A 68 4.98 -4.68 -2.06
C GLY A 68 6.00 -4.94 -3.16
N LEU A 69 6.76 -6.03 -3.03
CA LEU A 69 7.66 -6.54 -4.09
C LEU A 69 6.86 -7.04 -5.31
N GLY A 70 5.82 -7.83 -5.06
CA GLY A 70 5.07 -8.57 -6.08
C GLY A 70 5.66 -9.95 -6.35
N ALA A 71 4.83 -10.99 -6.20
CA ALA A 71 5.16 -12.40 -6.46
C ALA A 71 6.41 -12.95 -5.72
N GLY A 72 6.80 -12.36 -4.58
CA GLY A 72 7.98 -12.79 -3.80
C GLY A 72 9.29 -12.71 -4.58
N ILE A 73 9.34 -11.93 -5.67
CA ILE A 73 10.48 -11.95 -6.58
C ILE A 73 11.69 -11.29 -5.90
N ARG A 74 12.80 -12.02 -5.86
CA ARG A 74 14.12 -11.49 -5.53
C ARG A 74 14.80 -11.16 -6.85
N THR A 75 14.58 -9.97 -7.39
CA THR A 75 15.33 -9.56 -8.58
C THR A 75 16.79 -9.39 -8.20
N SER A 76 17.68 -10.10 -8.90
CA SER A 76 19.13 -9.85 -8.90
C SER A 76 19.51 -8.52 -9.54
N ARG A 77 18.53 -7.76 -10.05
CA ARG A 77 18.70 -6.38 -10.49
C ARG A 77 18.59 -5.46 -9.28
N ARG A 78 19.76 -5.01 -8.81
CA ARG A 78 19.89 -3.76 -8.05
C ARG A 78 19.40 -2.64 -8.95
N TRP A 79 18.39 -1.91 -8.46
CA TRP A 79 18.15 -0.54 -8.89
C TRP A 79 19.32 0.33 -8.47
#